data_AF-N8WIU6-F1
#
_entry.id   AF-N8WIU6-F1
#
_cell.length_a   1.000
_cell.length_b   1.000
_cell.length_c   1.000
_cell.angle_alpha   90.00
_cell.angle_beta   90.00
_cell.angle_gamma   90.00
#
_symmetry.space_group_name_H-M   'P 1'
#
loop_
_entity.id
_entity.type
_entity.pdbx_description
1 polymer ?
#
loop_
_entity_poly.entity_id
_entity_poly.type
_entity_poly.pdbx_seq_one_letter_code
_entity_poly.pdbx_strand_id
1 'polypeptide(L)'
;MANQALKSVAGSKIIYSSKDKPGLIYDGVSVNMSHLSAHKEEWKKLIQVWDKTVKYINDPATHADAVKIMSNRVGVDPTQYEQFVGGTHLLDLAGNKKAFVKNDSFDSVYGSSYHVNQFNVNNGIYKTAVDVDGLIYPDLVNELK
;
A
#
# COMPACT_ATOMS: atom_id res chain seq x y z
N MET A 1 12.24 6.52 -11.44
CA MET A 1 10.76 6.43 -11.44
C MET A 1 10.22 6.76 -12.84
N ALA A 2 9.04 6.24 -13.22
CA ALA A 2 8.47 6.41 -14.57
C ALA A 2 8.44 7.87 -15.06
N ASN A 3 8.12 8.83 -14.18
CA ASN A 3 8.08 10.26 -14.51
C ASN A 3 9.44 10.83 -14.99
N GLN A 4 10.57 10.30 -14.52
CA GLN A 4 11.89 10.72 -15.01
C GLN A 4 12.17 10.16 -16.40
N ALA A 5 11.80 8.89 -16.66
CA ALA A 5 11.96 8.29 -17.98
C ALA A 5 11.10 9.02 -19.02
N LEU A 6 9.85 9.35 -18.68
CA LEU A 6 8.93 10.13 -19.54
C LEU A 6 9.47 11.53 -19.88
N LYS A 7 10.18 12.17 -18.95
CA LYS A 7 10.79 13.49 -19.16
C LYS A 7 12.08 13.42 -19.98
N SER A 8 12.91 12.41 -19.73
CA SER A 8 14.28 12.35 -20.28
C SER A 8 14.39 11.64 -21.62
N VAL A 9 13.39 10.86 -22.05
CA VAL A 9 13.45 10.08 -23.29
C VAL A 9 12.39 10.55 -24.27
N ALA A 10 12.82 11.22 -25.35
CA ALA A 10 11.94 11.71 -26.40
C ALA A 10 11.15 10.55 -27.05
N GLY A 11 9.84 10.75 -27.22
CA GLY A 11 8.93 9.74 -27.79
C GLY A 11 8.51 8.63 -26.83
N SER A 12 8.97 8.64 -25.58
CA SER A 12 8.47 7.71 -24.56
C SER A 12 7.00 8.00 -24.22
N LYS A 13 6.25 6.94 -23.91
CA LYS A 13 4.83 7.01 -23.55
C LYS A 13 4.48 5.98 -22.49
N ILE A 14 3.44 6.28 -21.72
CA ILE A 14 2.86 5.31 -20.78
C ILE A 14 2.16 4.22 -21.60
N ILE A 15 2.52 2.96 -21.36
CA ILE A 15 1.87 1.79 -21.99
C ILE A 15 0.99 1.00 -21.00
N TYR A 16 1.18 1.24 -19.70
CA TYR A 16 0.44 0.59 -18.62
C TYR A 16 0.63 1.41 -17.32
N SER A 17 -0.37 1.41 -16.46
CA SER A 17 -0.37 2.08 -15.16
C SER A 17 -1.12 1.27 -14.10
N SER A 18 -0.94 1.60 -12.83
CA SER A 18 -1.71 0.99 -11.74
C SER A 18 -3.23 1.20 -11.86
N LYS A 19 -3.67 2.22 -12.62
CA LYS A 19 -5.10 2.47 -12.90
C LYS A 19 -5.74 1.36 -13.73
N ASP A 20 -4.94 0.65 -14.53
CA ASP A 20 -5.44 -0.40 -15.42
C ASP A 20 -5.77 -1.70 -14.66
N LYS A 21 -5.17 -1.90 -13.48
CA LYS A 21 -5.42 -3.03 -12.56
C LYS A 21 -5.30 -2.57 -11.09
N PRO A 22 -6.32 -1.88 -10.54
CA PRO A 22 -6.30 -1.48 -9.14
C PRO A 22 -6.21 -2.70 -8.21
N GLY A 23 -5.48 -2.55 -7.10
CA GLY A 23 -5.29 -3.61 -6.11
C GLY A 23 -4.24 -4.66 -6.48
N LEU A 24 -3.58 -4.57 -7.64
CA LEU A 24 -2.51 -5.51 -8.01
C LEU A 24 -1.33 -5.48 -7.04
N ILE A 25 -1.04 -4.32 -6.45
CA ILE A 25 0.09 -4.10 -5.54
C ILE A 25 -0.45 -3.49 -4.25
N TYR A 26 -0.06 -4.08 -3.11
CA TYR A 26 -0.32 -3.56 -1.78
C TYR A 26 1.01 -3.27 -1.08
N ASP A 27 1.16 -2.07 -0.54
CA ASP A 27 2.18 -1.80 0.46
C ASP A 27 1.68 -2.23 1.83
N GLY A 28 2.50 -2.97 2.58
CA GLY A 28 2.16 -3.51 3.89
C GLY A 28 3.23 -3.20 4.92
N VAL A 29 2.82 -3.21 6.19
CA VAL A 29 3.73 -3.16 7.35
C VAL A 29 3.80 -4.55 7.96
N SER A 30 5.01 -5.10 8.04
CA SER A 30 5.27 -6.42 8.62
C SER A 30 6.02 -6.29 9.94
N VAL A 31 5.63 -7.10 10.92
CA VAL A 31 6.26 -7.16 12.25
C VAL A 31 6.47 -8.62 12.63
N ASN A 32 7.52 -8.88 13.42
CA ASN A 32 7.74 -10.20 14.00
C ASN A 32 6.60 -10.56 14.97
N MET A 33 6.06 -11.78 14.87
CA MET A 33 4.91 -12.21 15.65
C MET A 33 5.15 -12.22 17.17
N SER A 34 6.37 -12.51 17.64
CA SER A 34 6.68 -12.49 19.07
C SER A 34 6.60 -11.05 19.63
N HIS A 35 7.12 -10.08 18.87
CA HIS A 35 7.01 -8.67 19.22
C HIS A 35 5.56 -8.18 19.12
N LEU A 36 4.81 -8.60 18.11
CA LEU A 36 3.40 -8.22 17.99
C LEU A 36 2.58 -8.72 19.17
N SER A 37 2.79 -9.97 19.58
CA SER A 37 2.08 -10.59 20.70
C SER A 37 2.38 -9.90 22.03
N ALA A 38 3.61 -9.43 22.23
CA ALA A 38 4.01 -8.68 23.43
C ALA A 38 3.53 -7.21 23.45
N HIS A 39 3.23 -6.63 22.29
CA HIS A 39 2.96 -5.18 22.13
C HIS A 39 1.67 -4.89 21.33
N LYS A 40 0.65 -5.74 21.47
CA LYS A 40 -0.57 -5.68 20.65
C LYS A 40 -1.28 -4.32 20.71
N GLU A 41 -1.33 -3.71 21.89
CA GLU A 41 -2.03 -2.43 22.10
C GLU A 41 -1.25 -1.24 21.50
N GLU A 42 0.08 -1.29 21.47
CA GLU A 42 0.91 -0.30 20.77
C GLU A 42 0.72 -0.39 19.26
N TRP A 43 0.65 -1.61 18.70
CA TRP A 43 0.38 -1.80 17.27
C TRP A 43 -1.01 -1.35 16.86
N LYS A 44 -2.03 -1.54 17.72
CA LYS A 44 -3.36 -0.95 17.51
C LYS A 44 -3.30 0.57 17.42
N LYS A 45 -2.53 1.22 18.29
CA LYS A 45 -2.35 2.69 18.25
C LYS A 45 -1.65 3.12 16.96
N LEU A 46 -0.67 2.37 16.47
CA LEU A 46 0.00 2.67 15.21
C LEU A 46 -1.00 2.66 14.03
N ILE A 47 -1.87 1.66 13.97
CA ILE A 47 -2.92 1.57 12.94
C ILE A 47 -3.88 2.77 13.03
N GLN A 48 -4.27 3.18 14.25
CA GLN A 48 -5.13 4.36 14.44
C GLN A 48 -4.43 5.68 14.05
N VAL A 49 -3.12 5.80 14.29
CA VAL A 49 -2.32 6.96 13.84
C VAL A 49 -2.23 6.98 12.32
N TRP A 50 -2.05 5.82 11.69
CA TRP A 50 -2.08 5.71 10.23
C TRP A 50 -3.44 6.16 9.67
N ASP A 51 -4.55 5.68 10.21
CA ASP A 51 -5.90 6.11 9.80
C ASP A 51 -6.09 7.64 9.89
N LYS A 52 -5.64 8.25 10.99
CA LYS A 52 -5.63 9.72 11.14
C LYS A 52 -4.76 10.41 10.10
N THR A 53 -3.62 9.82 9.76
CA THR A 53 -2.67 10.36 8.78
C THR A 53 -3.27 10.34 7.38
N VAL A 54 -3.90 9.22 6.98
CA VAL A 54 -4.60 9.11 5.70
C VAL A 54 -5.74 10.13 5.62
N LYS A 55 -6.52 10.29 6.69
CA LYS A 55 -7.57 11.33 6.76
C LYS A 55 -6.99 12.74 6.63
N TYR A 56 -5.87 13.04 7.30
CA TYR A 56 -5.18 14.33 7.17
C TYR A 56 -4.67 14.59 5.75
N ILE A 57 -4.14 13.58 5.09
CA ILE A 57 -3.69 13.71 3.69
C ILE A 57 -4.88 13.94 2.77
N ASN A 58 -5.99 13.24 2.97
CA ASN A 58 -7.15 13.28 2.06
C ASN A 58 -8.11 14.45 2.32
N ASP A 59 -8.06 15.10 3.48
CA ASP A 59 -8.89 16.26 3.79
C ASP A 59 -8.44 17.49 2.98
N PRO A 60 -9.31 18.10 2.15
CA PRO A 60 -8.97 19.27 1.35
C PRO A 60 -8.39 20.45 2.15
N ALA A 61 -8.77 20.61 3.43
CA ALA A 61 -8.28 21.68 4.29
C ALA A 61 -6.82 21.50 4.73
N THR A 62 -6.34 20.25 4.81
CA THR A 62 -4.99 19.93 5.29
C THR A 62 -4.08 19.33 4.21
N HIS A 63 -4.64 18.99 3.06
CA HIS A 63 -3.93 18.34 1.95
C HIS A 63 -2.66 19.08 1.51
N ALA A 64 -2.75 20.40 1.29
CA ALA A 64 -1.61 21.20 0.86
C ALA A 64 -0.44 21.18 1.88
N ASP A 65 -0.76 21.17 3.17
CA ASP A 65 0.24 21.04 4.23
C ASP A 65 0.85 19.63 4.26
N ALA A 66 0.01 18.59 4.13
CA ALA A 66 0.47 17.21 4.05
C ALA A 66 1.45 16.99 2.88
N VAL A 67 1.11 17.51 1.70
CA VAL A 67 1.96 17.47 0.49
C VAL A 67 3.29 18.17 0.74
N LYS A 68 3.27 19.36 1.37
CA LYS A 68 4.49 20.09 1.73
C LYS A 68 5.38 19.31 2.70
N ILE A 69 4.81 18.69 3.74
CA ILE A 69 5.57 17.87 4.70
C ILE A 69 6.24 16.70 3.99
N MET A 70 5.48 15.96 3.18
CA MET A 70 5.97 14.78 2.47
C MET A 70 7.00 15.14 1.39
N SER A 71 6.77 16.21 0.62
CA SER A 71 7.69 16.65 -0.44
C SER A 71 9.03 17.11 0.12
N ASN A 72 9.03 17.82 1.25
CA ASN A 72 10.24 18.21 1.98
C ASN A 72 11.05 16.99 2.42
N ARG A 73 10.39 15.92 2.88
CA ARG A 73 11.06 14.69 3.31
C ARG A 73 11.82 14.00 2.17
N VAL A 74 11.29 14.05 0.95
CA VAL A 74 11.90 13.41 -0.22
C VAL A 74 12.75 14.35 -1.08
N GLY A 75 12.81 15.64 -0.74
CA GLY A 75 13.57 16.64 -1.49
C GLY A 75 12.99 16.95 -2.87
N VAL A 76 11.67 16.93 -3.02
CA VAL A 76 10.96 17.22 -4.28
C VAL A 76 10.06 18.44 -4.11
N ASP A 77 9.89 19.22 -5.17
CA ASP A 77 8.93 20.34 -5.19
C ASP A 77 7.50 19.86 -4.88
N PRO A 78 6.72 20.56 -4.03
CA PRO A 78 5.35 20.16 -3.69
C PRO A 78 4.45 19.90 -4.90
N THR A 79 4.53 20.76 -5.93
CA THR A 79 3.72 20.63 -7.16
C THR A 79 4.07 19.36 -7.93
N GLN A 80 5.35 19.00 -7.95
CA GLN A 80 5.79 17.74 -8.55
C GLN A 80 5.39 16.53 -7.68
N TYR A 81 5.44 16.68 -6.36
CA TYR A 81 5.08 15.61 -5.42
C TYR A 81 3.60 15.24 -5.49
N GLU A 82 2.73 16.22 -5.73
CA GLU A 82 1.28 16.04 -5.94
C GLU A 82 0.96 14.95 -6.98
N GLN A 83 1.77 14.87 -8.04
CA GLN A 83 1.61 13.86 -9.09
C GLN A 83 1.83 12.43 -8.57
N PHE A 84 2.66 12.27 -7.54
CA PHE A 84 2.88 10.97 -6.90
C PHE A 84 1.75 10.62 -5.94
N VAL A 85 1.27 11.59 -5.16
CA VAL A 85 0.13 11.40 -4.23
C VAL A 85 -1.11 10.94 -4.99
N GLY A 86 -1.44 11.59 -6.11
CA GLY A 86 -2.59 11.19 -6.95
C GLY A 86 -2.46 9.81 -7.61
N GLY A 87 -1.26 9.22 -7.64
CA GLY A 87 -1.02 7.87 -8.16
C GLY A 87 -1.15 6.75 -7.12
N THR A 88 -1.21 7.11 -5.84
CA THR A 88 -1.18 6.18 -4.72
C THR A 88 -2.50 6.22 -3.97
N HIS A 89 -3.17 5.08 -3.86
CA HIS A 89 -4.35 4.98 -3.01
C HIS A 89 -3.95 4.60 -1.59
N LEU A 90 -3.98 5.57 -0.68
CA LEU A 90 -3.70 5.34 0.74
C LEU A 90 -4.94 4.75 1.40
N LEU A 91 -4.80 3.55 1.97
CA LEU A 91 -5.89 2.87 2.67
C LEU A 91 -6.02 3.40 4.11
N ASP A 92 -7.17 3.97 4.43
CA ASP A 92 -7.59 4.26 5.81
C ASP A 92 -8.02 2.96 6.53
N LEU A 93 -8.53 3.05 7.77
CA LEU A 93 -8.94 1.86 8.51
C LEU A 93 -10.03 1.06 7.77
N ALA A 94 -11.00 1.72 7.16
CA ALA A 94 -12.09 1.07 6.45
C ALA A 94 -11.60 0.38 5.16
N GLY A 95 -10.74 1.06 4.41
CA GLY A 95 -10.07 0.50 3.23
C GLY A 95 -9.22 -0.73 3.58
N ASN A 96 -8.46 -0.66 4.68
CA ASN A 96 -7.70 -1.82 5.18
C ASN A 96 -8.64 -2.99 5.53
N LYS A 97 -9.70 -2.76 6.31
CA LYS A 97 -10.69 -3.81 6.65
C LYS A 97 -11.24 -4.50 5.40
N LYS A 98 -11.56 -3.73 4.36
CA LYS A 98 -12.03 -4.28 3.08
C LYS A 98 -10.94 -5.12 2.40
N ALA A 99 -9.72 -4.60 2.30
CA ALA A 99 -8.60 -5.29 1.66
C ALA A 99 -8.19 -6.58 2.39
N PHE A 100 -8.40 -6.66 3.71
CA PHE A 100 -8.19 -7.87 4.50
C PHE A 100 -9.32 -8.90 4.40
N VAL A 101 -10.44 -8.62 3.70
CA VAL A 101 -11.45 -9.65 3.42
C VAL A 101 -10.86 -10.65 2.43
N LYS A 102 -10.72 -11.90 2.85
CA LYS A 102 -10.16 -12.97 2.03
C LYS A 102 -11.05 -13.27 0.82
N ASN A 103 -10.48 -13.12 -0.38
CA ASN A 103 -11.07 -13.55 -1.65
C ASN A 103 -9.95 -13.68 -2.71
N ASP A 104 -10.27 -14.16 -3.92
CA ASP A 104 -9.30 -14.38 -5.01
C ASP A 104 -9.17 -13.19 -5.99
N SER A 105 -9.81 -12.06 -5.66
CA SER A 105 -9.83 -10.83 -6.43
C SER A 105 -8.67 -9.91 -6.02
N PHE A 106 -8.30 -8.96 -6.90
CA PHE A 106 -7.26 -7.97 -6.59
C PHE A 106 -7.70 -6.92 -5.57
N ASP A 107 -8.99 -6.83 -5.23
CA ASP A 107 -9.46 -5.98 -4.13
C ASP A 107 -9.16 -6.56 -2.73
N SER A 108 -8.55 -7.75 -2.67
CA SER A 108 -8.06 -8.41 -1.47
C SER A 108 -6.54 -8.55 -1.50
N VAL A 109 -5.90 -8.29 -0.36
CA VAL A 109 -4.47 -8.57 -0.19
C VAL A 109 -4.16 -10.06 -0.31
N TYR A 110 -5.12 -10.92 0.04
CA TYR A 110 -5.01 -12.37 -0.14
C TYR A 110 -4.99 -12.73 -1.63
N GLY A 111 -6.00 -12.27 -2.38
CA GLY A 111 -6.11 -12.56 -3.81
C GLY A 111 -4.89 -12.09 -4.59
N SER A 112 -4.46 -10.84 -4.40
CA SER A 112 -3.22 -10.33 -5.01
C SER A 112 -1.99 -11.17 -4.64
N SER A 113 -1.88 -11.59 -3.38
CA SER A 113 -0.77 -12.44 -2.93
C SER A 113 -0.81 -13.83 -3.55
N TYR A 114 -1.99 -14.45 -3.72
CA TYR A 114 -2.11 -15.74 -4.40
C TYR A 114 -1.68 -15.68 -5.85
N HIS A 115 -2.12 -14.65 -6.59
CA HIS A 115 -1.75 -14.48 -7.99
C HIS A 115 -0.24 -14.27 -8.15
N VAL A 116 0.38 -13.45 -7.29
CA VAL A 116 1.84 -13.23 -7.31
C VAL A 116 2.61 -14.49 -6.90
N ASN A 117 2.15 -15.21 -5.88
CA ASN A 117 2.76 -16.46 -5.43
C ASN A 117 2.75 -17.51 -6.56
N GLN A 118 1.62 -17.69 -7.23
CA GLN A 118 1.51 -18.59 -8.37
C GLN A 118 2.36 -18.15 -9.55
N PHE A 119 2.37 -16.85 -9.87
CA PHE A 119 3.23 -16.29 -10.91
C PHE A 119 4.71 -16.60 -10.64
N ASN A 120 5.19 -16.38 -9.42
CA ASN A 120 6.57 -16.63 -9.05
C ASN A 120 6.95 -18.11 -9.14
N VAL A 121 6.07 -19.02 -8.73
CA VAL A 121 6.29 -20.48 -8.89
C VAL A 121 6.33 -20.88 -10.36
N ASN A 122 5.37 -20.42 -11.17
CA ASN A 122 5.31 -20.74 -12.60
C ASN A 122 6.54 -20.25 -13.37
N ASN A 123 7.14 -19.14 -12.93
CA ASN A 123 8.35 -18.57 -13.53
C ASN A 123 9.64 -19.09 -12.88
N GLY A 124 9.56 -20.05 -11.95
CA GLY A 124 10.73 -20.66 -11.32
C GLY A 124 11.51 -19.72 -10.38
N ILE A 125 10.90 -18.61 -9.94
CA ILE A 125 11.50 -17.69 -8.96
C ILE A 125 11.63 -18.39 -7.60
N TYR A 126 10.59 -19.14 -7.21
CA TYR A 126 10.61 -20.05 -6.05
C TYR A 126 10.21 -21.45 -6.50
N LYS A 127 10.68 -22.49 -5.79
CA LYS A 127 10.35 -23.89 -6.09
C LYS A 127 8.98 -24.34 -5.57
N THR A 128 8.53 -23.73 -4.48
CA THR A 128 7.32 -24.11 -3.76
C THR A 128 6.51 -22.86 -3.46
N ALA A 129 5.19 -22.96 -3.55
CA ALA A 129 4.29 -21.89 -3.17
C ALA A 129 4.43 -21.59 -1.66
N VAL A 130 4.42 -20.30 -1.33
CA VAL A 130 4.43 -19.82 0.05
C VAL A 130 3.03 -19.97 0.65
N ASP A 131 2.93 -20.30 1.93
CA ASP A 131 1.66 -20.22 2.68
C ASP A 131 1.30 -18.75 2.91
N VAL A 132 0.52 -18.18 2.00
CA VAL A 132 0.09 -16.77 2.05
C VAL A 132 -0.81 -16.51 3.25
N ASP A 133 -1.65 -17.48 3.64
CA ASP A 133 -2.61 -17.29 4.73
C ASP A 133 -1.90 -17.09 6.06
N GLY A 134 -0.82 -17.84 6.29
CA GLY A 134 0.02 -17.71 7.48
C GLY A 134 0.82 -16.41 7.58
N LEU A 135 0.91 -15.63 6.49
CA LEU A 135 1.65 -14.36 6.48
C LEU A 135 0.79 -13.14 6.79
N ILE A 136 -0.54 -13.27 6.67
CA ILE A 136 -1.47 -12.14 6.77
C ILE A 136 -2.21 -12.22 8.11
N TYR A 137 -2.09 -11.17 8.92
CA TYR A 137 -2.70 -11.10 10.25
C TYR A 137 -3.73 -9.95 10.34
N PRO A 138 -5.01 -10.20 10.02
CA PRO A 138 -6.02 -9.15 9.92
C PRO A 138 -6.64 -8.76 11.26
N ASP A 139 -6.42 -9.53 12.33
CA ASP A 139 -7.13 -9.41 13.61
C ASP A 139 -7.02 -8.01 14.22
N LEU A 140 -5.83 -7.41 14.26
CA LEU A 140 -5.67 -6.07 14.84
C LEU A 140 -6.52 -5.03 14.11
N VAL A 141 -6.56 -5.09 12.78
CA VAL A 141 -7.33 -4.15 11.96
C VAL A 141 -8.83 -4.37 12.18
N ASN A 142 -9.27 -5.62 12.28
CA ASN A 142 -10.66 -5.98 12.48
C ASN A 142 -11.18 -5.66 13.89
N GLU A 143 -10.32 -5.72 14.91
CA GLU A 143 -10.66 -5.37 16.30
C GLU A 143 -10.87 -3.87 16.51
N LEU A 144 -10.25 -3.02 15.68
CA LEU A 144 -10.38 -1.58 15.77
C LEU A 144 -11.75 -1.11 15.29
N LYS A 145 -12.32 -0.09 15.92
CA LYS A 145 -13.61 0.49 15.53
C LYS A 145 -13.39 1.57 14.47
#